data_AF-A0A0H2RWY6-F1
#
_entry.id   AF-A0A0H2RWY6-F1
#
_cell.length_a   1.000
_cell.length_b   1.000
_cell.length_c   1.000
_cell.angle_alpha   90.00
_cell.angle_beta   90.00
_cell.angle_gamma   90.00
#
_symmetry.space_group_name_H-M   'P 1'
#
loop_
_entity.id
_entity.type
_entity.pdbx_description
1 polymer ?
#
loop_
_entity_poly.entity_id
_entity_poly.type
_entity_poly.pdbx_seq_one_letter_code
_entity_poly.pdbx_strand_id
1 'polypeptide(L)'
;MEASLLKRRQARERKFCAPNRAGNSLCSWHDTRRERRIHPPRMAPNGVLNCGCTTEEALFEESLARNGVGSYHPGDSVRMDPLLRNALLKLLQSRYGYRDGDFEIDPRTGRWVDGESHEKWERELLSAGHGPKGGPRK
;
A
#
# COMPACT_ATOMS: atom_id res chain seq x y z
N MET A 1 -9.53 7.54 17.70
CA MET A 1 -9.46 6.53 16.62
C MET A 1 -9.06 7.15 15.29
N GLU A 2 -9.75 8.19 14.81
CA GLU A 2 -9.45 8.87 13.54
C GLU A 2 -7.99 9.33 13.39
N ALA A 3 -7.41 9.93 14.44
CA ALA A 3 -6.01 10.34 14.44
C ALA A 3 -5.04 9.15 14.28
N SER A 4 -5.40 7.96 14.80
CA SER A 4 -4.58 6.75 14.67
C SER A 4 -4.64 6.18 13.26
N LEU A 5 -5.83 6.18 12.64
CA LEU A 5 -6.03 5.82 11.23
C LEU A 5 -5.21 6.72 10.30
N LEU A 6 -5.25 8.04 10.53
CA LEU A 6 -4.48 9.00 9.74
C LEU A 6 -2.96 8.76 9.86
N LYS A 7 -2.45 8.55 11.08
CA LYS A 7 -1.03 8.26 11.30
C LYS A 7 -0.59 6.96 10.63
N ARG A 8 -1.39 5.90 10.73
CA ARG A 8 -1.17 4.64 10.00
C ARG A 8 -1.08 4.90 8.50
N ARG A 9 -2.07 5.56 7.92
CA ARG A 9 -2.12 5.87 6.49
C ARG A 9 -0.88 6.63 6.04
N GLN A 10 -0.50 7.68 6.76
CA GLN A 10 0.70 8.48 6.48
C GLN A 10 1.99 7.66 6.56
N ALA A 11 2.11 6.79 7.57
CA ALA A 11 3.27 5.92 7.73
C ALA A 11 3.38 4.93 6.54
N ARG A 12 2.25 4.35 6.13
CA ARG A 12 2.20 3.43 4.99
C ARG A 12 2.47 4.14 3.67
N GLU A 13 1.94 5.35 3.47
CA GLU A 13 2.21 6.16 2.28
C GLU A 13 3.72 6.43 2.14
N ARG A 14 4.38 6.84 3.23
CA ARG A 14 5.85 7.01 3.25
C ARG A 14 6.61 5.72 2.98
N LYS A 15 6.09 4.57 3.40
CA LYS A 15 6.76 3.28 3.23
C LYS A 15 6.61 2.70 1.81
N PHE A 16 5.40 2.76 1.26
CA PHE A 16 5.05 2.07 0.02
C PHE A 16 4.97 2.98 -1.20
N CYS A 17 4.65 4.25 -1.00
CA CYS A 17 4.38 5.19 -2.09
C CYS A 17 5.50 6.24 -2.27
N ALA A 18 6.49 6.29 -1.37
CA ALA A 18 7.59 7.24 -1.49
C ALA A 18 8.46 6.95 -2.73
N PRO A 19 8.92 7.99 -3.43
CA PRO A 19 9.81 7.82 -4.57
C PRO A 19 11.18 7.32 -4.12
N ASN A 20 11.78 6.43 -4.92
CA ASN A 20 13.16 6.01 -4.73
C ASN A 20 14.16 7.11 -5.12
N ARG A 21 15.47 6.85 -4.97
CA ARG A 21 16.53 7.81 -5.32
C ARG A 21 16.47 8.32 -6.76
N ALA A 22 16.02 7.48 -7.69
CA ALA A 22 15.83 7.84 -9.09
C ALA A 22 14.54 8.64 -9.34
N GLY A 23 13.74 8.92 -8.30
CA GLY A 23 12.50 9.69 -8.37
C GLY A 23 11.28 8.88 -8.79
N ASN A 24 11.32 7.54 -8.65
CA ASN A 24 10.20 6.68 -9.07
C ASN A 24 9.45 6.12 -7.89
N SER A 25 8.13 6.22 -7.93
CA SER A 25 7.18 5.56 -7.05
C SER A 25 6.28 4.65 -7.90
N LEU A 26 6.21 3.37 -7.56
CA LEU A 26 5.41 2.37 -8.26
C LEU A 26 4.63 1.58 -7.21
N CYS A 27 3.39 1.18 -7.50
CA CYS A 27 2.73 0.20 -6.65
C CYS A 27 3.44 -1.15 -6.76
N SER A 28 3.24 -2.01 -5.76
CA SER A 28 3.89 -3.32 -5.62
C SER A 28 3.70 -4.19 -6.87
N TRP A 29 2.48 -4.20 -7.43
CA TRP A 29 2.17 -4.96 -8.64
C TRP A 29 2.93 -4.48 -9.89
N HIS A 30 2.96 -3.16 -10.14
CA HIS A 30 3.67 -2.62 -11.30
C HIS A 30 5.20 -2.74 -11.16
N ASP A 31 5.72 -2.61 -9.94
CA ASP A 31 7.15 -2.77 -9.65
C ASP A 31 7.62 -4.21 -9.88
N THR A 32 6.87 -5.18 -9.35
CA THR A 32 7.19 -6.62 -9.49
C THR A 32 7.15 -7.10 -10.94
N ARG A 33 6.23 -6.57 -11.75
CA ARG A 33 6.10 -6.89 -13.19
C ARG A 33 6.97 -6.04 -14.11
N ARG A 34 7.70 -5.06 -13.56
CA ARG A 34 8.53 -4.11 -14.32
C ARG A 34 7.72 -3.39 -15.41
N GLU A 35 6.47 -3.08 -15.10
CA GLU A 35 5.56 -2.41 -16.02
C GLU A 35 6.03 -1.00 -16.37
N ARG A 36 5.57 -0.52 -17.53
CA ARG A 36 5.96 0.82 -18.00
C ARG A 36 5.30 1.89 -17.13
N ARG A 37 6.10 2.91 -16.80
CA ARG A 37 5.64 4.11 -16.10
C ARG A 37 4.77 4.97 -17.00
N ILE A 38 3.70 5.53 -16.44
CA ILE A 38 2.87 6.53 -17.10
C ILE A 38 3.51 7.91 -16.95
N HIS A 39 4.02 8.22 -15.75
CA HIS A 39 4.66 9.51 -15.47
C HIS A 39 6.19 9.37 -15.36
N PRO A 40 6.98 10.29 -15.96
CA PRO A 40 8.42 10.34 -15.76
C PRO A 40 8.83 10.50 -14.29
N PRO A 41 10.07 10.16 -13.91
CA PRO A 41 10.53 10.28 -12.54
C PRO A 41 10.35 11.70 -11.98
N ARG A 42 9.86 11.82 -10.75
CA ARG A 42 9.49 13.07 -10.05
C ARG A 42 8.39 13.92 -10.71
N MET A 43 7.71 13.39 -11.72
CA MET A 43 6.66 14.10 -12.47
C MET A 43 5.25 13.51 -12.25
N ALA A 44 5.08 12.59 -11.28
CA ALA A 44 3.75 12.08 -10.95
C ALA A 44 2.93 13.16 -10.21
N PRO A 45 1.63 13.31 -10.49
CA PRO A 45 0.76 14.22 -9.75
C PRO A 45 0.68 13.90 -8.26
N ASN A 46 0.30 14.88 -7.43
CA ASN A 46 0.09 14.67 -6.00
C ASN A 46 -0.98 13.58 -5.77
N GLY A 47 -0.69 12.61 -4.89
CA GLY A 47 -1.57 11.48 -4.60
C GLY A 47 -1.56 10.37 -5.65
N VAL A 48 -0.67 10.44 -6.65
CA VAL A 48 -0.54 9.48 -7.75
C VAL A 48 0.92 9.00 -7.86
N LEU A 49 1.11 7.73 -8.19
CA LEU A 49 2.42 7.11 -8.39
C LEU A 49 2.87 7.23 -9.86
N ASN A 50 4.15 6.97 -10.16
CA ASN A 50 4.64 6.97 -11.53
C ASN A 50 3.97 5.91 -12.43
N CYS A 51 3.40 4.84 -11.86
CA CYS A 51 2.57 3.87 -12.59
C CYS A 51 1.13 4.34 -12.86
N GLY A 52 0.73 5.51 -12.36
CA GLY A 52 -0.63 6.05 -12.49
C GLY A 52 -1.64 5.53 -11.47
N CYS A 53 -1.27 4.56 -10.63
CA CYS A 53 -2.11 4.20 -9.48
C CYS A 53 -2.16 5.35 -8.48
N THR A 54 -3.30 5.54 -7.82
CA THR A 54 -3.39 6.48 -6.70
C THR A 54 -2.69 5.90 -5.46
N THR A 55 -2.31 6.77 -4.52
CA THR A 55 -1.79 6.32 -3.21
C THR A 55 -2.77 5.36 -2.55
N GLU A 56 -4.07 5.64 -2.61
CA GLU A 56 -5.10 4.81 -1.97
C GLU A 56 -5.18 3.41 -2.61
N GLU A 57 -5.12 3.33 -3.94
CA GLU A 57 -5.10 2.06 -4.66
C GLU A 57 -3.87 1.21 -4.30
N ALA A 58 -2.70 1.84 -4.16
CA ALA A 58 -1.47 1.17 -3.76
C ALA A 58 -1.50 0.71 -2.29
N LEU A 59 -2.09 1.51 -1.39
CA LEU A 59 -2.30 1.11 0.00
C LEU A 59 -3.29 -0.06 0.10
N PHE A 60 -4.38 -0.01 -0.65
CA PHE A 60 -5.35 -1.08 -0.71
C PHE A 60 -4.74 -2.40 -1.20
N GLU A 61 -3.89 -2.37 -2.23
CA GLU A 61 -3.11 -3.52 -2.69
C GLU A 61 -2.25 -4.14 -1.58
N GLU A 62 -1.58 -3.30 -0.78
CA GLU A 62 -0.79 -3.76 0.36
C GLU A 62 -1.68 -4.36 1.46
N SER A 63 -2.87 -3.81 1.70
CA SER A 63 -3.82 -4.37 2.66
C SER A 63 -4.33 -5.75 2.19
N LEU A 64 -4.70 -5.90 0.92
CA LEU A 64 -5.15 -7.18 0.36
C LEU A 64 -4.07 -8.26 0.50
N ALA A 65 -2.84 -7.96 0.09
CA ALA A 65 -1.77 -8.95 0.11
C ALA A 65 -1.39 -9.40 1.54
N ARG A 66 -1.41 -8.48 2.52
CA ARG A 66 -1.16 -8.83 3.93
C ARG A 66 -2.23 -9.74 4.52
N ASN A 67 -3.45 -9.62 4.03
CA ASN A 67 -4.59 -10.45 4.45
C ASN A 67 -4.76 -11.68 3.53
N GLY A 68 -3.74 -12.03 2.74
CA GLY A 68 -3.75 -13.22 1.87
C GLY A 68 -4.72 -13.14 0.67
N VAL A 69 -5.29 -11.98 0.39
CA VAL A 69 -6.25 -11.80 -0.71
C VAL A 69 -5.52 -11.61 -2.03
N GLY A 70 -5.87 -12.42 -3.03
CA GLY A 70 -5.30 -12.39 -4.37
C GLY A 70 -4.21 -13.45 -4.62
N SER A 71 -3.85 -14.24 -3.60
CA SER A 71 -2.97 -15.38 -3.77
C SER A 71 -3.73 -16.65 -4.14
N TYR A 72 -3.16 -17.46 -5.04
CA TYR A 72 -3.66 -18.78 -5.42
C TYR A 72 -3.05 -19.92 -4.59
N HIS A 73 -1.85 -19.71 -4.01
CA HIS A 73 -1.14 -20.73 -3.23
C HIS A 73 -0.77 -20.21 -1.84
N PRO A 74 -0.82 -21.06 -0.80
CA PRO A 74 -0.34 -20.69 0.53
C PRO A 74 1.12 -20.21 0.48
N GLY A 75 1.38 -19.00 0.99
CA GLY A 75 2.73 -18.42 1.04
C GLY A 75 3.12 -17.57 -0.17
N ASP A 76 2.41 -17.68 -1.30
CA ASP A 76 2.60 -16.77 -2.42
C ASP A 76 1.97 -15.41 -2.12
N SER A 77 2.66 -14.32 -2.48
CA SER A 77 2.10 -12.97 -2.47
C SER A 77 1.82 -12.52 -3.90
N VAL A 78 0.86 -13.17 -4.57
CA VAL A 78 0.37 -12.67 -5.86
C VAL A 78 -0.44 -11.42 -5.60
N ARG A 79 0.03 -10.30 -6.15
CA ARG A 79 -0.69 -9.02 -6.11
C ARG A 79 -1.81 -9.05 -7.15
N MET A 80 -2.99 -8.57 -6.75
CA MET A 80 -4.17 -8.51 -7.61
C MET A 80 -3.98 -7.51 -8.76
N ASP A 81 -4.49 -7.85 -9.94
CA ASP A 81 -4.47 -6.96 -11.11
C ASP A 81 -5.12 -5.59 -10.80
N PRO A 82 -4.55 -4.46 -11.25
CA PRO A 82 -5.07 -3.12 -10.97
C PRO A 82 -6.53 -2.92 -11.41
N LEU A 83 -6.98 -3.49 -12.52
CA LEU A 83 -8.36 -3.31 -13.00
C LEU A 83 -9.36 -3.97 -12.03
N LEU A 84 -9.06 -5.20 -11.62
CA LEU A 84 -9.88 -5.94 -10.66
C LEU A 84 -9.82 -5.30 -9.26
N ARG A 85 -8.61 -5.01 -8.79
CA ARG A 85 -8.35 -4.38 -7.49
C ARG A 85 -9.07 -3.04 -7.37
N ASN A 86 -8.96 -2.17 -8.37
CA ASN A 86 -9.54 -0.83 -8.32
C ASN A 86 -11.07 -0.86 -8.35
N ALA A 87 -11.66 -1.81 -9.10
CA ALA A 87 -13.10 -2.04 -9.07
C ALA A 87 -13.56 -2.52 -7.69
N LEU A 88 -12.82 -3.43 -7.06
CA LEU A 88 -13.10 -3.91 -5.72
C LEU A 88 -12.99 -2.79 -4.67
N LEU A 89 -11.95 -1.95 -4.75
CA LEU A 89 -11.79 -0.79 -3.85
C LEU A 89 -13.01 0.13 -3.92
N LYS A 90 -13.42 0.53 -5.14
CA LYS A 90 -14.59 1.39 -5.36
C LYS A 90 -15.86 0.77 -4.83
N LEU A 91 -16.04 -0.54 -5.00
CA LEU A 91 -17.19 -1.25 -4.45
C LEU A 91 -17.19 -1.20 -2.92
N LEU A 92 -16.06 -1.48 -2.27
CA LEU A 92 -15.96 -1.47 -0.81
C LEU A 92 -16.15 -0.07 -0.21
N GLN A 93 -15.58 0.96 -0.85
CA GLN A 93 -15.79 2.35 -0.45
C GLN A 93 -17.27 2.73 -0.57
N SER A 94 -17.91 2.45 -1.71
CA SER A 94 -19.30 2.86 -1.96
C SER A 94 -20.32 2.10 -1.13
N ARG A 95 -20.13 0.80 -0.91
CA ARG A 95 -21.10 -0.05 -0.19
C ARG A 95 -20.89 -0.07 1.31
N TYR A 96 -19.63 0.01 1.76
CA TYR A 96 -19.27 -0.24 3.15
C TYR A 96 -18.46 0.90 3.78
N GLY A 97 -18.18 1.99 3.04
CA GLY A 97 -17.41 3.12 3.55
C GLY A 97 -15.97 2.75 3.88
N TYR A 98 -15.38 1.78 3.18
CA TYR A 98 -14.04 1.27 3.43
C TYR A 98 -12.99 2.39 3.50
N ARG A 99 -12.12 2.32 4.50
CA ARG A 99 -10.93 3.15 4.69
C ARG A 99 -9.69 2.31 4.97
N ASP A 100 -8.53 2.87 4.70
CA ASP A 100 -7.25 2.23 5.03
C ASP A 100 -7.18 1.91 6.53
N GLY A 101 -6.92 0.64 6.86
CA GLY A 101 -6.91 0.13 8.23
C GLY A 101 -8.15 -0.67 8.63
N ASP A 102 -9.26 -0.61 7.88
CA ASP A 102 -10.49 -1.32 8.25
C ASP A 102 -10.34 -2.85 8.29
N PHE A 103 -9.42 -3.42 7.51
CA PHE A 103 -9.11 -4.86 7.58
C PHE A 103 -8.33 -5.24 8.84
N GLU A 104 -7.64 -4.28 9.44
CA GLU A 104 -6.77 -4.48 10.59
C GLU A 104 -7.38 -3.97 11.90
N ILE A 105 -8.66 -3.59 11.88
CA ILE A 105 -9.44 -3.25 13.07
C ILE A 105 -10.43 -4.38 13.32
N ASP A 106 -10.42 -4.92 14.53
CA ASP A 106 -11.45 -5.87 14.95
C ASP A 106 -12.80 -5.15 15.05
N PRO A 107 -13.81 -5.54 14.25
CA PRO A 107 -15.11 -4.87 14.23
C PRO A 107 -15.89 -5.00 15.54
N ARG A 108 -15.58 -6.00 16.39
CA ARG A 108 -16.27 -6.21 17.68
C ARG A 108 -15.70 -5.34 18.79
N THR A 109 -14.38 -5.14 18.80
CA THR A 109 -13.69 -4.42 19.88
C THR A 109 -13.28 -3.00 19.48
N GLY A 110 -13.26 -2.70 18.18
CA GLY A 110 -12.73 -1.46 17.63
C GLY A 110 -11.22 -1.32 17.86
N ARG A 111 -10.52 -2.38 18.22
CA ARG A 111 -9.07 -2.32 18.48
C ARG A 111 -8.32 -2.77 17.23
N TRP A 112 -7.09 -2.27 17.09
CA TRP A 112 -6.16 -2.82 16.12
C TRP A 112 -5.96 -4.30 16.40
N VAL A 113 -5.98 -5.12 15.35
CA VAL A 113 -5.47 -6.49 15.40
C VAL A 113 -4.00 -6.42 15.83
N ASP A 114 -3.55 -7.40 16.61
CA ASP A 114 -2.24 -7.40 17.25
C ASP A 114 -1.12 -7.09 16.25
N GLY A 115 -0.39 -6.01 16.54
CA GLY A 115 0.68 -5.54 15.67
C GLY A 115 0.19 -5.00 14.33
N GLU A 116 -0.93 -4.28 14.24
CA GLU A 116 -1.26 -3.49 13.05
C GLU A 116 -1.49 -2.00 13.33
N SER A 117 -1.30 -1.59 14.59
CA SER A 117 -1.43 -0.20 15.04
C SER A 117 -0.40 0.74 14.42
N HIS A 118 -0.70 2.04 14.41
CA HIS A 118 0.19 3.06 13.85
C HIS A 118 1.62 3.03 14.42
N GLU A 119 1.79 2.69 15.70
CA GLU A 119 3.09 2.58 16.36
C GLU A 119 4.00 1.52 15.71
N LYS A 120 3.44 0.42 15.20
CA LYS A 120 4.22 -0.56 14.43
C LYS A 120 4.76 0.08 13.16
N TRP A 121 3.92 0.81 12.44
CA TRP A 121 4.28 1.35 11.13
C TRP A 121 5.24 2.52 11.21
N GLU A 122 5.09 3.36 12.22
CA GLU A 122 6.07 4.39 12.57
C GLU A 122 7.40 3.74 12.98
N ARG A 123 7.37 2.67 13.78
CA ARG A 123 8.58 1.92 14.16
C ARG A 123 9.24 1.25 12.96
N GLU A 124 8.47 0.65 12.05
CA GLU A 124 8.99 0.05 10.82
C GLU A 124 9.63 1.10 9.91
N LEU A 125 9.11 2.33 9.86
CA LEU A 125 9.75 3.43 9.14
C LEU A 125 11.09 3.83 9.77
N LEU A 126 11.15 3.88 11.11
CA LEU A 126 12.37 4.20 11.85
C LEU A 126 13.42 3.09 11.74
N SER A 127 13.01 1.82 11.83
CA SER A 127 13.90 0.66 11.73
C SER A 127 14.36 0.39 10.30
N ALA A 128 13.55 0.74 9.29
CA ALA A 128 13.93 0.61 7.88
C ALA A 128 14.89 1.71 7.40
N GLY A 129 15.24 2.67 8.26
CA GLY A 129 16.32 3.64 8.05
C GLY A 129 16.46 4.14 6.61
N HIS A 130 15.39 4.67 6.00
CA HIS A 130 15.37 5.29 4.65
C HIS A 130 16.48 4.82 3.68
N GLY A 131 16.62 3.51 3.50
CA GLY A 131 17.47 2.92 2.47
C GLY A 131 16.67 2.85 1.17
N PRO A 132 17.20 3.34 0.03
CA PRO A 132 16.48 3.25 -1.23
C PRO A 132 16.21 1.77 -1.54
N LYS A 133 15.03 1.45 -2.09
CA LYS A 133 14.74 0.12 -2.64
C LYS A 133 15.87 -0.26 -3.62
N GLY A 134 16.82 -1.05 -3.13
CA GLY A 134 17.98 -1.50 -3.85
C GLY A 134 17.55 -2.49 -4.92
N GLY A 135 18.06 -2.28 -6.13
CA GLY A 135 17.81 -3.12 -7.30
C GLY A 135 18.23 -4.59 -7.11
N PRO A 136 18.05 -5.42 -8.15
CA PRO A 136 18.19 -6.86 -8.04
C PRO A 136 19.60 -7.21 -7.58
N ARG A 137 19.69 -8.10 -6.58
CA ARG A 137 20.95 -8.79 -6.27
C ARG A 137 21.30 -9.67 -7.47
N LYS A 138 22.56 -9.56 -7.91
CA LYS A 138 23.15 -10.38 -8.98
C LYS A 138 23.11 -11.85 -8.62
#